data_AF-A0A4Y2M2L5-F1
#
_entry.id   AF-A0A4Y2M2L5-F1
#
_cell.length_a   1.000
_cell.length_b   1.000
_cell.length_c   1.000
_cell.angle_alpha   90.00
_cell.angle_beta   90.00
_cell.angle_gamma   90.00
#
_symmetry.space_group_name_H-M   'P 1'
#
loop_
_entity.id
_entity.type
_entity.pdbx_description
1 polymer ?
#
loop_
_entity_poly.entity_id
_entity_poly.type
_entity_poly.pdbx_seq_one_letter_code
_entity_poly.pdbx_strand_id
1 'polypeptide(L)' 'MAHGKVQWSSALPTILLGFRATWKEELEATTAEMVYGAPIRLSGEFLSPTTDSPDPSTFVGKLKEVMQRLLPPKTQHHG' A
#
# COMPACT_ATOMS: atom_id res chain seq x y z
N MET A 1 -35.57 19.07 -3.79
CA MET A 1 -34.60 17.94 -3.76
C MET A 1 -33.37 18.39 -4.54
N ALA A 2 -32.28 18.73 -3.86
CA ALA A 2 -31.07 19.23 -4.51
C ALA A 2 -30.29 18.05 -5.11
N HIS A 3 -30.08 18.09 -6.43
CA HIS A 3 -29.22 17.14 -7.13
C HIS A 3 -27.78 17.41 -6.68
N GLY A 4 -27.24 16.56 -5.81
CA GLY A 4 -25.86 16.70 -5.33
C GLY A 4 -24.90 16.63 -6.51
N LYS A 5 -24.22 17.75 -6.81
CA LYS A 5 -23.15 17.79 -7.81
C LYS A 5 -22.11 16.74 -7.44
N VAL A 6 -22.03 15.66 -8.23
CA VAL A 6 -20.93 14.71 -8.17
C VAL A 6 -19.63 15.50 -8.34
N GLN A 7 -18.81 15.51 -7.30
CA GLN A 7 -17.49 16.15 -7.33
C GLN A 7 -16.56 15.26 -8.15
N TRP A 8 -16.54 15.42 -9.47
CA TRP A 8 -15.71 14.59 -10.37
C TRP A 8 -14.22 14.58 -9.98
N SER A 9 -13.73 15.64 -9.35
CA SER A 9 -12.38 15.77 -8.83
C SER A 9 -12.04 14.72 -7.77
N SER A 10 -13.01 14.20 -7.02
CA SER A 10 -12.76 13.13 -6.05
C SER A 10 -12.47 11.78 -6.70
N ALA A 11 -12.97 11.54 -7.92
CA ALA A 11 -12.71 10.34 -8.71
C ALA A 11 -11.44 10.45 -9.57
N LEU A 12 -10.93 11.66 -9.79
CA LEU A 12 -9.80 11.94 -10.67
C LEU A 12 -8.53 11.13 -10.32
N PRO A 13 -8.12 10.97 -9.05
CA PRO A 13 -6.94 10.14 -8.71
C PRO A 13 -7.10 8.70 -9.17
N THR A 14 -8.30 8.12 -9.02
CA THR A 14 -8.62 6.74 -9.44
C THR A 14 -8.61 6.61 -10.96
N ILE A 15 -9.14 7.60 -11.69
CA ILE A 15 -9.14 7.60 -13.15
C ILE A 15 -7.70 7.64 -13.69
N LEU A 16 -6.86 8.53 -13.16
CA LEU A 16 -5.44 8.64 -13.55
C LEU A 16 -4.62 7.40 -13.15
N LEU A 17 -4.99 6.73 -12.06
CA LEU A 17 -4.43 5.44 -11.69
C LEU A 17 -4.76 4.39 -12.75
N GLY A 18 -6.04 4.30 -13.15
CA GLY A 18 -6.49 3.43 -14.22
C GLY A 18 -5.72 3.65 -15.52
N PHE A 19 -5.59 4.90 -15.97
CA PHE A 19 -4.83 5.21 -17.20
C PHE A 19 -3.37 4.73 -17.14
N ARG A 20 -2.73 4.78 -15.98
CA ARG A 20 -1.34 4.32 -15.85
C ARG A 20 -1.22 2.79 -15.81
N ALA A 21 -2.22 2.10 -15.28
CA ALA A 21 -2.23 0.65 -15.13
C ALA A 21 -2.91 -0.09 -16.31
N THR A 22 -3.56 0.63 -17.21
CA THR A 22 -4.27 0.01 -18.35
C THR A 22 -3.26 -0.53 -19.36
N TRP A 23 -3.47 -1.79 -19.78
CA TRP A 23 -2.71 -2.43 -20.85
C TRP A 23 -2.97 -1.75 -22.19
N LYS A 24 -1.92 -1.37 -22.91
CA LYS A 24 -2.03 -0.80 -24.25
C LYS A 24 -1.45 -1.79 -25.26
N GLU A 25 -2.33 -2.42 -26.04
CA GLU A 25 -1.97 -3.47 -27.01
C GLU A 25 -0.93 -3.00 -28.03
N GLU A 26 -1.02 -1.78 -28.54
CA GLU A 26 -0.06 -1.22 -29.52
C GLU A 26 1.37 -1.15 -29.00
N LEU A 27 1.54 -0.99 -27.69
CA LEU A 27 2.85 -0.84 -27.04
C LEU A 27 3.27 -2.12 -26.31
N GLU A 28 2.38 -3.12 -26.25
CA GLU A 28 2.53 -4.35 -25.47
C GLU A 28 3.00 -4.06 -24.02
N ALA A 29 2.50 -2.97 -23.45
CA ALA A 29 2.88 -2.49 -22.12
C ALA A 29 1.82 -1.56 -21.52
N THR A 30 1.86 -1.40 -20.21
CA THR A 30 1.18 -0.31 -19.49
C THR A 30 2.04 0.96 -19.47
N THR A 31 1.40 2.13 -19.33
CA THR A 31 2.14 3.40 -19.20
C THR A 31 3.08 3.39 -17.99
N ALA A 32 2.68 2.75 -16.89
CA ALA A 32 3.52 2.60 -15.71
C ALA A 32 4.77 1.74 -15.98
N GLU A 33 4.62 0.62 -16.70
CA GLU A 33 5.76 -0.22 -17.08
C GLU A 33 6.76 0.54 -17.95
N MET A 34 6.28 1.36 -18.88
CA MET A 34 7.16 2.14 -19.75
C MET A 34 7.93 3.24 -19.01
N VAL A 35 7.33 3.86 -17.99
CA VAL A 35 7.94 4.99 -17.25
C VAL A 35 8.78 4.50 -16.08
N TYR A 36 8.33 3.48 -15.36
CA TYR A 36 8.92 3.01 -14.11
C TYR A 36 9.62 1.65 -14.24
N GLY A 37 9.51 0.97 -15.39
CA GLY A 37 10.06 -0.37 -15.60
C GLY A 37 9.29 -1.49 -14.90
N ALA A 38 8.13 -1.19 -14.30
CA ALA A 38 7.29 -2.14 -13.58
C ALA A 38 5.81 -1.70 -13.56
N PRO A 39 4.86 -2.64 -13.45
CA PRO A 39 3.44 -2.30 -13.28
C PRO A 39 3.20 -1.60 -11.93
N ILE A 40 2.09 -0.84 -11.85
CA ILE A 40 1.67 -0.24 -10.58
C ILE A 40 1.30 -1.34 -9.60
N ARG A 41 1.89 -1.30 -8.40
CA ARG A 41 1.52 -2.15 -7.28
C ARG A 41 0.71 -1.35 -6.27
N LEU A 42 -0.48 -1.81 -5.94
CA LEU A 42 -1.29 -1.23 -4.87
C LEU A 42 -0.70 -1.58 -3.49
N SER A 43 -1.04 -0.82 -2.45
CA SER A 43 -0.51 -1.06 -1.09
C SER A 43 -0.74 -2.48 -0.58
N GLY A 44 -1.83 -3.15 -1.02
CA GLY A 44 -2.11 -4.56 -0.69
C GLY A 44 -1.26 -5.57 -1.47
N GLU A 45 -0.70 -5.17 -2.61
CA GLU A 45 0.16 -6.01 -3.48
C GLU A 45 1.64 -5.83 -3.18
N PHE A 46 1.98 -4.89 -2.27
CA PHE A 46 3.35 -4.65 -1.84
C PHE A 46 3.87 -5.80 -0.97
N LEU A 47 2.99 -6.40 -0.17
CA LEU A 47 3.32 -7.58 0.60
C LEU A 47 3.12 -8.81 -0.29
N SER A 48 4.19 -9.59 -0.48
CA SER A 48 4.07 -10.89 -1.10
C SER A 48 3.11 -11.75 -0.27
N PRO A 49 2.14 -12.45 -0.90
CA PRO A 49 1.30 -13.39 -0.17
C PRO A 49 2.19 -14.45 0.47
N THR A 50 2.15 -14.52 1.80
CA THR A 50 2.85 -15.55 2.55
C THR A 50 1.97 -16.80 2.56
N THR A 51 2.50 -17.93 2.08
CA THR A 51 1.84 -19.24 2.16
C THR A 51 1.78 -19.79 3.59
N ASP A 52 2.60 -19.23 4.47
CA ASP A 52 2.64 -19.55 5.89
C ASP A 52 1.46 -18.85 6.60
N SER A 53 0.56 -19.65 7.18
CA SER A 53 -0.48 -19.17 8.10
C SER A 53 -0.01 -19.46 9.52
N PRO A 54 0.82 -18.59 10.12
CA PRO A 54 1.32 -18.85 11.47
C PRO A 54 0.17 -18.92 12.45
N ASP A 55 0.31 -19.79 13.45
CA ASP A 55 -0.60 -19.80 14.60
C ASP A 55 -0.69 -18.37 15.20
N PRO A 56 -1.91 -17.83 15.40
CA PRO A 56 -2.10 -16.46 15.86
C PRO A 56 -1.38 -16.15 17.18
N SER A 57 -1.32 -17.11 18.11
CA SER A 57 -0.67 -16.90 19.41
C SER A 57 0.84 -16.74 19.27
N THR A 58 1.44 -17.54 18.38
CA THR A 58 2.87 -17.48 18.04
C THR A 58 3.22 -16.17 17.34
N PHE A 59 2.37 -15.73 16.40
CA PHE A 59 2.55 -14.46 15.70
C PHE A 59 2.52 -13.27 16.67
N VAL A 60 1.50 -13.21 17.53
CA VAL A 60 1.35 -12.14 18.54
C VAL A 60 2.54 -12.13 19.51
N GLY A 61 3.01 -13.30 19.94
CA GLY A 61 4.19 -13.42 20.79
C GLY A 61 5.43 -12.78 20.16
N LYS A 62 5.74 -13.14 18.91
CA LYS A 62 6.87 -12.58 18.15
C LYS A 62 6.72 -11.08 17.91
N LEU A 63 5.52 -10.63 17.55
CA LEU A 63 5.25 -9.20 17.33
C LEU A 63 5.51 -8.38 18.59
N LYS A 64 5.05 -8.87 19.75
CA LYS A 64 5.28 -8.20 21.04
C LYS A 64 6.77 -8.12 21.36
N GLU A 65 7.51 -9.20 21.16
CA GLU A 65 8.97 -9.23 21.37
C GLU A 65 9.69 -8.17 20.53
N VAL A 66 9.38 -8.10 19.23
CA VAL A 66 9.97 -7.12 18.31
C VAL A 66 9.62 -5.69 18.75
N MET A 67 8.35 -5.42 19.05
CA MET A 67 7.91 -4.09 19.48
C MET A 67 8.56 -3.65 20.80
N GLN A 68 8.80 -4.57 21.73
CA GLN A 68 9.52 -4.25 22.97
C GLN A 68 10.98 -3.85 22.71
N ARG A 69 11.64 -4.45 21.71
CA ARG A 69 13.01 -4.07 21.33
C ARG A 69 13.10 -2.70 20.64
N LEU A 70 12.02 -2.28 20.00
CA LEU A 70 11.93 -0.98 19.31
C LEU A 70 11.58 0.18 20.26
N LEU A 71 11.24 -0.11 21.52
CA LEU A 71 10.94 0.95 22.49
C LEU A 71 12.17 1.82 22.73
N PRO A 72 12.02 3.16 22.69
CA PRO A 72 13.13 4.05 23.01
C PRO A 72 13.57 3.85 24.48
N PRO A 73 14.87 4.00 24.77
CA PRO A 73 15.36 3.94 26.15
C PRO A 73 14.69 5.01 26.99
N LYS A 74 14.38 4.68 28.25
CA LYS A 74 13.79 5.64 29.19
C LYS A 74 14.65 6.90 29.24
N THR A 75 14.07 8.03 28.86
CA THR A 75 14.74 9.33 28.94
C THR A 75 15.11 9.61 30.39
N GLN A 76 16.40 9.79 30.67
CA GLN A 76 16.83 10.30 31.97
C GLN A 76 16.37 11.76 32.07
N HIS A 77 15.53 12.05 33.05
CA HIS A 77 15.11 13.42 33.31
C HIS A 77 16.27 14.13 34.03
N HIS A 78 17.06 14.90 33.28
CA HIS A 78 18.03 15.81 33.88
C HIS A 78 17.27 17.03 34.39
N GLY A 79 17.09 17.09 35.71
CA GLY A 79 16.64 18.29 36.44
C GLY A 79 17.82 19.12 36.90
#